data_AF-A0A2G8JFM6-F1
#
_entry.id   AF-A0A2G8JFM6-F1
#
_cell.length_a   1.000
_cell.length_b   1.000
_cell.length_c   1.000
_cell.angle_alpha   90.00
_cell.angle_beta   90.00
_cell.angle_gamma   90.00
#
_symmetry.space_group_name_H-M   'P 1'
#
loop_
_entity.id
_entity.type
_entity.pdbx_description
1 polymer ?
#
loop_
_entity_poly.entity_id
_entity_poly.type
_entity_poly.pdbx_seq_one_letter_code
_entity_poly.pdbx_strand_id
1 'polypeptide(L)'
;MCLCSKVRSALSGRGPGMWATSLNARYIIGRLQYLNLDKKGVPWKSFLVVCFGWPIACSSYRGYVRLNYRLEDEMFVDVLTCVTWGIAELMWGCYVYLIYATRLSFQIQFDLILRYLKNNEGRTELCLNVLRQVVVDYRCFLDCISMYMSVWIPLCVLEVTSNLIWQYRLAGDQDEREIIASSNAKFCMRISMFVTLPLIALGNVHNTNLWEKFQERVHCVKGNNGRNDYFWESITKYLKRVDQKSSGVSLTVMLSILGFYMALVLGNQDVELL
;
A
#
# COMPACT_ATOMS: atom_id res chain seq x y z
N MET A 1 11.99 -17.01 -21.80
CA MET A 1 11.18 -18.09 -21.15
C MET A 1 11.46 -18.29 -19.66
N CYS A 2 12.63 -17.94 -19.09
CA CYS A 2 12.92 -18.11 -17.65
C CYS A 2 12.19 -17.15 -16.69
N LEU A 3 11.79 -15.95 -17.14
CA LEU A 3 10.98 -15.03 -16.33
C LEU A 3 9.56 -15.57 -16.10
N CYS A 4 8.94 -16.14 -17.15
CA CYS A 4 7.61 -16.74 -17.03
C CYS A 4 7.61 -17.99 -16.14
N SER A 5 8.69 -18.77 -16.09
CA SER A 5 8.76 -19.94 -15.19
C SER A 5 8.96 -19.54 -13.72
N LYS A 6 9.74 -18.47 -13.43
CA LYS A 6 9.88 -17.93 -12.07
C LYS A 6 8.59 -17.24 -11.60
N VAL A 7 7.93 -16.49 -12.48
CA VAL A 7 6.62 -15.87 -12.19
C VAL A 7 5.56 -16.96 -11.98
N ARG A 8 5.55 -18.00 -12.82
CA ARG A 8 4.67 -19.16 -12.65
C ARG A 8 4.96 -19.93 -11.36
N SER A 9 6.23 -20.14 -10.99
CA SER A 9 6.62 -20.79 -9.73
C SER A 9 6.24 -19.95 -8.49
N ALA A 10 6.36 -18.62 -8.58
CA ALA A 10 5.94 -17.70 -7.52
C ALA A 10 4.40 -17.64 -7.38
N LEU A 11 3.66 -17.84 -8.48
CA LEU A 11 2.20 -17.86 -8.53
C LEU A 11 1.58 -19.26 -8.30
N SER A 12 2.32 -20.36 -8.52
CA SER A 12 1.82 -21.74 -8.43
C SER A 12 1.92 -22.35 -7.03
N GLY A 13 2.47 -21.63 -6.06
CA GLY A 13 2.70 -22.14 -4.71
C GLY A 13 1.41 -22.24 -3.90
N ARG A 14 0.76 -23.40 -3.96
CA ARG A 14 -0.36 -23.79 -3.08
C ARG A 14 0.12 -24.24 -1.70
N GLY A 15 0.97 -23.45 -1.04
CA GLY A 15 1.50 -23.76 0.30
C GLY A 15 1.16 -22.66 1.32
N PRO A 16 0.83 -23.00 2.58
CA PRO A 16 0.70 -22.02 3.66
C PRO A 16 2.06 -21.32 3.86
N GLY A 17 2.06 -19.98 3.93
CA GLY A 17 3.30 -19.20 4.15
C GLY A 17 3.80 -18.37 2.96
N MET A 18 3.19 -18.48 1.77
CA MET A 18 3.58 -17.67 0.60
C MET A 18 2.73 -16.41 0.43
N TRP A 19 3.32 -15.32 -0.04
CA TRP A 19 2.62 -14.06 -0.38
C TRP A 19 1.40 -14.27 -1.29
N ALA A 20 1.44 -15.24 -2.21
CA ALA A 20 0.31 -15.53 -3.12
C ALA A 20 -0.96 -15.98 -2.36
N THR A 21 -0.81 -16.51 -1.14
CA THR A 21 -1.96 -16.91 -0.32
C THR A 21 -2.76 -15.71 0.20
N SER A 22 -2.15 -14.54 0.39
CA SER A 22 -2.86 -13.34 0.84
C SER A 22 -3.78 -12.75 -0.24
N LEU A 23 -3.56 -13.10 -1.51
CA LEU A 23 -4.41 -12.71 -2.64
C LEU A 23 -5.53 -13.73 -2.93
N ASN A 24 -5.58 -14.86 -2.22
CA ASN A 24 -6.61 -15.87 -2.42
C ASN A 24 -7.95 -15.36 -1.89
N ALA A 25 -9.02 -15.48 -2.69
CA ALA A 25 -10.37 -15.09 -2.30
C ALA A 25 -10.79 -15.70 -0.96
N ARG A 26 -10.44 -16.97 -0.69
CA ARG A 26 -10.74 -17.62 0.60
C ARG A 26 -10.04 -16.95 1.79
N TYR A 27 -8.79 -16.53 1.60
CA TYR A 27 -8.04 -15.81 2.63
C TYR A 27 -8.66 -14.44 2.88
N ILE A 28 -8.96 -13.68 1.82
CA ILE A 28 -9.57 -12.35 1.91
C ILE A 28 -10.95 -12.44 2.58
N ILE A 29 -11.79 -13.40 2.20
CA ILE A 29 -13.10 -13.62 2.82
C ILE A 29 -12.95 -13.98 4.30
N GLY A 30 -12.03 -14.89 4.64
CA GLY A 30 -11.75 -15.24 6.04
C GLY A 30 -11.26 -14.04 6.86
N ARG A 31 -10.53 -13.10 6.25
CA ARG A 31 -10.11 -11.84 6.90
C ARG A 31 -11.27 -10.87 7.07
N LEU A 32 -12.12 -10.73 6.05
CA LEU A 32 -13.31 -9.87 6.07
C LEU A 32 -14.30 -10.29 7.17
N GLN A 33 -14.36 -11.57 7.52
CA GLN A 33 -15.19 -12.07 8.63
C GLN A 33 -14.83 -11.42 9.98
N TYR A 34 -13.55 -11.12 10.24
CA TYR A 34 -13.13 -10.44 11.48
C TYR A 34 -13.67 -9.01 11.60
N LEU A 35 -13.99 -8.38 10.46
CA LEU A 35 -14.52 -7.01 10.43
C LEU A 35 -16.02 -6.96 10.78
N ASN A 36 -16.72 -8.10 10.79
CA ASN A 36 -18.15 -8.20 11.10
C ASN A 36 -18.98 -7.12 10.36
N LEU A 37 -18.79 -7.05 9.04
CA LEU A 37 -19.38 -6.03 8.16
C LEU A 37 -20.91 -5.96 8.31
N ASP A 38 -21.55 -7.10 8.52
CA ASP A 38 -23.01 -7.20 8.68
C ASP A 38 -23.54 -6.47 9.91
N LYS A 39 -22.73 -6.37 10.98
CA LYS A 39 -23.13 -5.74 12.26
C LYS A 39 -22.54 -4.35 12.47
N LYS A 40 -21.33 -4.10 11.97
CA LYS A 40 -20.60 -2.84 12.20
C LYS A 40 -20.58 -1.92 10.97
N GLY A 41 -21.09 -2.38 9.83
CA GLY A 41 -21.04 -1.67 8.57
C GLY A 41 -19.63 -1.63 7.97
N VAL A 42 -19.50 -0.89 6.86
CA VAL A 42 -18.23 -0.77 6.13
C VAL A 42 -17.22 0.07 6.94
N PRO A 43 -16.05 -0.47 7.27
CA PRO A 43 -15.02 0.24 8.02
C PRO A 43 -14.48 1.41 7.19
N TRP A 44 -14.51 2.61 7.78
CA TRP A 44 -14.03 3.85 7.18
C TRP A 44 -14.59 4.13 5.77
N LYS A 45 -15.91 4.29 5.68
CA LYS A 45 -16.63 4.66 4.45
C LYS A 45 -16.00 5.86 3.72
N SER A 46 -15.51 6.85 4.45
CA SER A 46 -14.84 8.03 3.87
C SER A 46 -13.61 7.64 3.05
N PHE A 47 -12.78 6.72 3.55
CA PHE A 47 -11.61 6.25 2.82
C PHE A 47 -12.00 5.46 1.56
N LEU A 48 -13.07 4.67 1.63
CA LEU A 48 -13.63 4.01 0.44
C LEU A 48 -14.06 5.03 -0.61
N VAL A 49 -14.80 6.08 -0.21
CA VAL A 49 -15.21 7.15 -1.12
C VAL A 49 -14.00 7.84 -1.75
N VAL A 50 -12.93 8.08 -1.00
CA VAL A 50 -11.69 8.66 -1.56
C VAL A 50 -11.00 7.68 -2.53
N CYS A 51 -10.91 6.39 -2.19
CA CYS A 51 -10.29 5.38 -3.05
C CYS A 51 -11.02 5.18 -4.38
N PHE A 52 -12.32 5.45 -4.45
CA PHE A 52 -13.09 5.40 -5.71
C PHE A 52 -13.19 6.76 -6.38
N GLY A 53 -13.46 7.81 -5.61
CA GLY A 53 -13.70 9.16 -6.10
C GLY A 53 -12.46 9.80 -6.69
N TRP A 54 -11.28 9.60 -6.09
CA TRP A 54 -10.04 10.22 -6.57
C TRP A 54 -9.59 9.64 -7.92
N PRO A 55 -9.54 8.30 -8.15
CA PRO A 55 -9.30 7.76 -9.49
C PRO A 55 -10.29 8.23 -10.54
N ILE A 56 -11.59 8.31 -10.18
CA ILE A 56 -12.62 8.82 -11.10
C ILE A 56 -12.34 10.28 -11.45
N ALA A 57 -12.03 11.12 -10.46
CA ALA A 57 -11.69 12.53 -10.70
C ALA A 57 -10.45 12.68 -11.60
N CYS A 58 -9.40 11.88 -11.38
CA CYS A 58 -8.20 11.85 -12.23
C CYS A 58 -8.54 11.45 -13.68
N SER A 59 -9.37 10.42 -13.85
CA SER A 59 -9.83 9.95 -15.16
C SER A 59 -10.70 10.98 -15.88
N SER A 60 -11.65 11.61 -15.18
CA SER A 60 -12.50 12.67 -15.72
C SER A 60 -11.69 13.90 -16.11
N TYR A 61 -10.71 14.31 -15.29
CA TYR A 61 -9.82 15.43 -15.60
C TYR A 61 -8.97 15.14 -16.84
N ARG A 62 -8.48 13.90 -17.00
CA ARG A 62 -7.79 13.47 -18.22
C ARG A 62 -8.68 13.59 -19.46
N GLY A 63 -9.95 13.19 -19.35
CA GLY A 63 -10.93 13.36 -20.42
C GLY A 63 -11.17 14.83 -20.77
N TYR A 64 -11.32 15.69 -19.75
CA TYR A 64 -11.53 17.13 -19.91
C TYR A 64 -10.36 17.82 -20.63
N VAL A 65 -9.13 17.60 -20.18
CA VAL A 65 -7.92 18.15 -20.81
C VAL A 65 -7.86 17.70 -22.28
N ARG A 66 -8.18 16.44 -22.57
CA ARG A 66 -8.10 15.92 -23.94
C ARG A 66 -9.19 16.49 -24.87
N LEU A 67 -10.38 16.75 -24.35
CA LEU A 67 -11.48 17.37 -25.12
C LEU A 67 -11.17 18.83 -25.49
N ASN A 68 -10.50 19.57 -24.60
CA ASN A 68 -10.18 20.98 -24.83
C ASN A 68 -9.03 21.19 -25.82
N TYR A 69 -8.02 20.30 -25.84
CA TYR A 69 -6.82 20.46 -26.67
C TYR A 69 -6.84 19.68 -28.00
N ARG A 70 -8.03 19.29 -28.50
CA ARG A 70 -8.31 18.61 -29.79
C ARG A 70 -7.06 18.11 -30.55
N LEU A 71 -6.51 16.97 -30.13
CA LEU A 71 -5.54 16.21 -30.93
C LEU A 71 -6.33 15.47 -32.02
N GLU A 72 -6.29 15.98 -33.25
CA GLU A 72 -7.23 15.66 -34.33
C GLU A 72 -7.06 14.28 -35.00
N ASP A 73 -6.04 13.47 -34.70
CA ASP A 73 -5.70 12.36 -35.62
C ASP A 73 -6.12 10.92 -35.24
N GLU A 74 -6.43 10.54 -34.00
CA GLU A 74 -6.90 9.15 -33.71
C GLU A 74 -7.88 9.05 -32.53
N MET A 75 -9.10 9.58 -32.72
CA MET A 75 -10.13 9.64 -31.67
C MET A 75 -10.43 8.28 -30.99
N PHE A 76 -10.38 7.16 -31.71
CA PHE A 76 -10.74 5.85 -31.16
C PHE A 76 -9.66 5.26 -30.23
N VAL A 77 -8.39 5.28 -30.66
CA VAL A 77 -7.26 4.75 -29.87
C VAL A 77 -7.12 5.56 -28.59
N ASP A 78 -7.35 6.86 -28.68
CA ASP A 78 -7.27 7.78 -27.56
C ASP A 78 -8.37 7.60 -26.51
N VAL A 79 -9.61 7.42 -26.95
CA VAL A 79 -10.71 7.10 -26.03
C VAL A 79 -10.47 5.76 -25.36
N LEU A 80 -10.00 4.76 -26.12
CA LEU A 80 -9.68 3.44 -25.59
C LEU A 80 -8.57 3.51 -24.52
N THR A 81 -7.51 4.29 -24.75
CA THR A 81 -6.47 4.48 -23.72
C THR A 81 -7.02 5.18 -22.47
N CYS A 82 -7.85 6.22 -22.61
CA CYS A 82 -8.44 6.89 -21.45
C CYS A 82 -9.32 5.95 -20.61
N VAL A 83 -10.16 5.14 -21.27
CA VAL A 83 -11.04 4.18 -20.59
C VAL A 83 -10.23 3.07 -19.92
N THR A 84 -9.27 2.47 -20.62
CA THR A 84 -8.43 1.38 -20.08
C THR A 84 -7.62 1.86 -18.87
N TRP A 85 -7.04 3.06 -18.93
CA TRP A 85 -6.35 3.66 -17.80
C TRP A 85 -7.30 3.97 -16.64
N GLY A 86 -8.50 4.50 -16.90
CA GLY A 86 -9.49 4.76 -15.85
C GLY A 86 -9.92 3.48 -15.13
N ILE A 87 -10.12 2.38 -15.87
CA ILE A 87 -10.44 1.07 -15.28
C ILE A 87 -9.26 0.55 -14.44
N ALA A 88 -8.02 0.70 -14.92
CA ALA A 88 -6.83 0.30 -14.18
C ALA A 88 -6.66 1.09 -12.88
N GLU A 89 -6.84 2.41 -12.91
CA GLU A 89 -6.78 3.29 -11.73
C GLU A 89 -7.89 2.92 -10.71
N LEU A 90 -9.09 2.56 -11.17
CA LEU A 90 -10.18 2.11 -10.30
C LEU A 90 -9.90 0.73 -9.67
N MET A 91 -9.40 -0.23 -10.45
CA MET A 91 -8.97 -1.54 -9.93
C MET A 91 -7.85 -1.38 -8.88
N TRP A 92 -6.93 -0.45 -9.12
CA TRP A 92 -5.89 -0.12 -8.17
C TRP A 92 -6.46 0.49 -6.87
N GLY A 93 -7.41 1.42 -6.97
CA GLY A 93 -8.10 1.98 -5.80
C GLY A 93 -8.81 0.92 -4.95
N CYS A 94 -9.50 -0.03 -5.60
CA CYS A 94 -10.07 -1.21 -4.94
C CYS A 94 -9.02 -2.04 -4.20
N TYR A 95 -7.88 -2.28 -4.84
CA TYR A 95 -6.79 -3.07 -4.26
C TYR A 95 -6.18 -2.36 -3.04
N VAL A 96 -5.95 -1.06 -3.10
CA VAL A 96 -5.47 -0.27 -1.94
C VAL A 96 -6.46 -0.34 -0.77
N TYR A 97 -7.76 -0.27 -1.05
CA TYR A 97 -8.78 -0.45 -0.03
C TYR A 97 -8.76 -1.86 0.58
N LEU A 98 -8.51 -2.91 -0.22
CA LEU A 98 -8.32 -4.27 0.30
C LEU A 98 -7.10 -4.40 1.24
N ILE A 99 -5.98 -3.73 0.92
CA ILE A 99 -4.82 -3.66 1.82
C ILE A 99 -5.21 -2.99 3.15
N TYR A 100 -5.96 -1.88 3.08
CA TYR A 100 -6.45 -1.21 4.29
C TYR A 100 -7.37 -2.12 5.13
N ALA A 101 -8.34 -2.78 4.49
CA ALA A 101 -9.28 -3.67 5.18
C ALA A 101 -8.57 -4.86 5.82
N THR A 102 -7.62 -5.48 5.12
CA THR A 102 -6.81 -6.58 5.66
C THR A 102 -5.95 -6.12 6.84
N ARG A 103 -5.32 -4.96 6.76
CA ARG A 103 -4.60 -4.37 7.91
C ARG A 103 -5.52 -4.18 9.12
N LEU A 104 -6.71 -3.63 8.93
CA LEU A 104 -7.67 -3.43 10.02
C LEU A 104 -8.13 -4.77 10.63
N SER A 105 -8.31 -5.81 9.79
CA SER A 105 -8.63 -7.16 10.27
C SER A 105 -7.55 -7.70 11.22
N PHE A 106 -6.27 -7.44 10.93
CA PHE A 106 -5.16 -7.84 11.80
C PHE A 106 -5.16 -7.06 13.12
N GLN A 107 -5.47 -5.75 13.11
CA GLN A 107 -5.59 -4.98 14.36
C GLN A 107 -6.64 -5.58 15.29
N ILE A 108 -7.80 -5.94 14.75
CA ILE A 108 -8.88 -6.58 15.51
C ILE A 108 -8.45 -7.96 16.01
N GLN A 109 -7.80 -8.75 15.15
CA GLN A 109 -7.34 -10.08 15.51
C GLN A 109 -6.28 -10.03 16.64
N PHE A 110 -5.35 -9.09 16.60
CA PHE A 110 -4.35 -8.92 17.66
C PHE A 110 -4.98 -8.50 19.00
N ASP A 111 -6.01 -7.65 18.98
CA ASP A 111 -6.76 -7.31 20.20
C ASP A 111 -7.48 -8.53 20.79
N LEU A 112 -8.08 -9.36 19.93
CA LEU A 112 -8.71 -10.62 20.35
C LEU A 112 -7.70 -11.60 20.94
N ILE A 113 -6.52 -11.73 20.33
CA ILE A 113 -5.43 -12.57 20.85
C ILE A 113 -4.97 -12.06 22.19
N LEU A 114 -4.83 -10.75 22.37
CA LEU A 114 -4.41 -10.18 23.65
C LEU A 114 -5.40 -10.54 24.78
N ARG A 115 -6.71 -10.44 24.51
CA ARG A 115 -7.75 -10.88 25.46
C ARG A 115 -7.73 -12.39 25.67
N TYR A 116 -7.48 -13.16 24.62
CA TYR A 116 -7.37 -14.60 24.69
C TYR A 116 -6.19 -15.07 25.56
N LEU A 117 -5.03 -14.41 25.42
CA LEU A 117 -3.84 -14.65 26.23
C LEU A 117 -4.11 -14.38 27.72
N LYS A 118 -4.80 -13.28 28.02
CA LYS A 118 -5.20 -12.92 29.39
C LYS A 118 -6.18 -13.93 29.99
N ASN A 119 -7.12 -14.44 29.19
CA ASN A 119 -8.14 -15.38 29.69
C ASN A 119 -7.62 -16.82 29.85
N ASN A 120 -6.54 -17.20 29.15
CA ASN A 120 -5.97 -18.55 29.17
C ASN A 120 -4.57 -18.61 29.80
N GLU A 121 -4.30 -17.73 30.78
CA GLU A 121 -3.05 -17.74 31.54
C GLU A 121 -2.78 -19.14 32.13
N GLY A 122 -1.57 -19.66 31.90
CA GLY A 122 -1.15 -21.00 32.32
C GLY A 122 -1.17 -22.07 31.23
N ARG A 123 -1.88 -21.86 30.11
CA ARG A 123 -1.84 -22.77 28.93
C ARG A 123 -0.90 -22.24 27.85
N THR A 124 0.41 -22.26 28.14
CA THR A 124 1.48 -21.73 27.27
C THR A 124 1.44 -22.30 25.85
N GLU A 125 1.41 -23.61 25.70
CA GLU A 125 1.53 -24.27 24.38
C GLU A 125 0.37 -23.92 23.44
N LEU A 126 -0.84 -23.90 23.98
CA LEU A 126 -2.05 -23.59 23.21
C LEU A 126 -2.02 -22.13 22.73
N CYS A 127 -1.67 -21.21 23.63
CA CYS A 127 -1.50 -19.80 23.30
C CYS A 127 -0.40 -19.56 22.25
N LEU A 128 0.73 -20.25 22.38
CA LEU A 128 1.85 -20.16 21.43
C LEU A 128 1.48 -20.73 20.05
N ASN A 129 0.68 -21.80 19.98
CA ASN A 129 0.22 -22.37 18.72
C ASN A 129 -0.70 -21.40 17.96
N VAL A 130 -1.67 -20.80 18.66
CA VAL A 130 -2.55 -19.77 18.08
C VAL A 130 -1.73 -18.57 17.62
N LEU A 131 -0.81 -18.09 18.45
CA LEU A 131 0.06 -16.96 18.11
C LEU A 131 0.93 -17.27 16.90
N ARG A 132 1.51 -18.48 16.82
CA ARG A 132 2.33 -18.92 15.67
C ARG A 132 1.55 -18.90 14.37
N GLN A 133 0.30 -19.39 14.39
CA GLN A 133 -0.54 -19.39 13.19
C GLN A 133 -0.80 -17.96 12.69
N VAL A 134 -1.13 -17.04 13.59
CA VAL A 134 -1.39 -15.64 13.23
C VAL A 134 -0.14 -14.92 12.77
N VAL A 135 1.02 -15.21 13.37
CA VAL A 135 2.32 -14.67 12.94
C VAL A 135 2.66 -15.11 11.51
N VAL A 136 2.42 -16.38 11.16
CA VAL A 136 2.65 -16.88 9.80
C VAL A 136 1.76 -16.12 8.80
N ASP A 137 0.47 -15.96 9.13
CA ASP A 137 -0.46 -15.23 8.27
C ASP A 137 -0.08 -13.75 8.11
N TYR A 138 0.36 -13.12 9.19
CA TYR A 138 0.80 -11.72 9.19
C TYR A 138 2.07 -11.55 8.38
N ARG A 139 3.00 -12.51 8.44
CA ARG A 139 4.20 -12.52 7.59
C ARG A 139 3.85 -12.59 6.11
N CYS A 140 2.91 -13.44 5.71
CA CYS A 140 2.45 -13.50 4.32
C CYS A 140 1.90 -12.15 3.84
N PHE A 141 1.14 -11.46 4.70
CA PHE A 141 0.62 -10.13 4.40
C PHE A 141 1.75 -9.10 4.23
N LEU A 142 2.75 -9.11 5.11
CA LEU A 142 3.91 -8.21 4.99
C LEU A 142 4.74 -8.48 3.73
N ASP A 143 4.95 -9.75 3.38
CA ASP A 143 5.65 -10.12 2.15
C ASP A 143 4.88 -9.64 0.91
N CYS A 144 3.54 -9.73 0.94
CA CYS A 144 2.67 -9.19 -0.11
C CYS A 144 2.77 -7.67 -0.22
N ILE A 145 2.76 -6.94 0.89
CA ILE A 145 2.96 -5.48 0.88
C ILE A 145 4.37 -5.14 0.37
N SER A 146 5.40 -5.84 0.83
CA SER A 146 6.78 -5.60 0.40
C SER A 146 6.92 -5.76 -1.11
N MET A 147 6.31 -6.81 -1.68
CA MET A 147 6.26 -7.03 -3.13
C MET A 147 5.49 -5.92 -3.85
N TYR A 148 4.32 -5.53 -3.33
CA TYR A 148 3.53 -4.43 -3.86
C TYR A 148 4.34 -3.13 -3.91
N MET A 149 4.96 -2.74 -2.80
CA MET A 149 5.78 -1.52 -2.72
C MET A 149 7.01 -1.60 -3.65
N SER A 150 7.63 -2.78 -3.78
CA SER A 150 8.78 -2.99 -4.66
C SER A 150 8.46 -2.82 -6.15
N VAL A 151 7.23 -3.13 -6.57
CA VAL A 151 6.76 -2.89 -7.95
C VAL A 151 6.30 -1.45 -8.12
N TRP A 152 5.67 -0.89 -7.09
CA TRP A 152 4.99 0.39 -7.19
C TRP A 152 5.92 1.59 -7.09
N ILE A 153 6.97 1.50 -6.27
CA ILE A 153 8.00 2.55 -6.17
C ILE A 153 8.66 2.81 -7.54
N PRO A 154 9.20 1.82 -8.27
CA PRO A 154 9.78 2.05 -9.60
C PRO A 154 8.78 2.62 -10.60
N LEU A 155 7.51 2.22 -10.55
CA LEU A 155 6.49 2.75 -11.47
C LEU A 155 6.21 4.23 -11.19
N CYS A 156 6.20 4.65 -9.93
CA CYS A 156 6.14 6.07 -9.57
C CYS A 156 7.37 6.84 -10.10
N VAL A 157 8.58 6.25 -10.01
CA VAL A 157 9.80 6.88 -10.58
C VAL A 157 9.68 7.05 -12.08
N LEU A 158 9.28 6.01 -12.80
CA LEU A 158 9.15 6.06 -14.25
C LEU A 158 8.13 7.11 -14.68
N GLU A 159 7.02 7.25 -13.96
CA GLU A 159 6.01 8.26 -14.25
C GLU A 159 6.55 9.69 -14.02
N VAL A 160 7.26 9.93 -12.92
CA VAL A 160 7.89 11.21 -12.62
C VAL A 160 8.94 11.58 -13.67
N THR A 161 9.85 10.65 -14.00
CA THR A 161 10.90 10.86 -15.00
C THR A 161 10.33 11.09 -16.39
N SER A 162 9.28 10.36 -16.78
CA SER A 162 8.61 10.55 -18.08
C SER A 162 7.98 11.93 -18.19
N ASN A 163 7.37 12.42 -17.11
CA ASN A 163 6.81 13.77 -17.09
C ASN A 163 7.91 14.84 -17.23
N LEU A 164 9.03 14.68 -16.53
CA LEU A 164 10.17 15.61 -16.65
C LEU A 164 10.72 15.64 -18.09
N ILE A 165 10.92 14.48 -18.71
CA ILE A 165 11.38 14.41 -20.12
C ILE A 165 10.38 15.11 -21.04
N TRP A 166 9.09 14.96 -20.79
CA TRP A 166 8.04 15.63 -21.56
C TRP A 166 8.10 17.16 -21.41
N GLN A 167 8.27 17.66 -20.19
CA GLN A 167 8.46 19.10 -19.94
C GLN A 167 9.70 19.65 -20.64
N TYR A 168 10.83 18.93 -20.60
CA TYR A 168 12.06 19.36 -21.29
C TYR A 168 11.90 19.47 -22.80
N ARG A 169 11.08 18.61 -23.41
CA ARG A 169 10.83 18.66 -24.86
C ARG A 169 9.97 19.84 -25.29
N LEU A 170 9.03 20.27 -24.44
CA LEU A 170 8.07 21.33 -24.75
C LEU A 170 8.52 22.72 -24.26
N ALA A 171 9.62 22.82 -23.52
CA ALA A 171 10.12 24.08 -22.96
C ALA A 171 10.55 25.12 -24.02
N GLY A 172 10.58 24.76 -25.31
CA GLY A 172 11.00 25.63 -26.40
C GLY A 172 9.91 26.54 -26.98
N ASP A 173 8.62 26.28 -26.73
CA ASP A 173 7.53 26.98 -27.41
C ASP A 173 6.63 27.79 -26.45
N GLN A 174 6.41 29.07 -26.76
CA GLN A 174 5.64 30.00 -25.90
C GLN A 174 4.13 29.71 -25.90
N ASP A 175 3.59 29.19 -27.00
CA ASP A 175 2.17 28.85 -27.15
C ASP A 175 1.76 27.59 -26.37
N GLU A 176 2.72 26.81 -25.86
CA GLU A 176 2.47 25.55 -25.14
C GLU A 176 2.38 25.70 -23.61
N ARG A 177 2.50 26.92 -23.06
CA ARG A 177 2.48 27.15 -21.59
C ARG A 177 1.21 26.67 -20.90
N GLU A 178 0.04 26.84 -21.52
CA GLU A 178 -1.25 26.36 -20.97
C GLU A 178 -1.35 24.83 -20.99
N ILE A 179 -0.79 24.19 -22.01
CA ILE A 179 -0.71 22.73 -22.15
C ILE A 179 0.24 22.17 -21.08
N ILE A 180 1.38 22.82 -20.85
CA ILE A 180 2.34 22.45 -19.80
C ILE A 180 1.69 22.58 -18.41
N ALA A 181 1.01 23.69 -18.11
CA ALA A 181 0.35 23.90 -16.82
C ALA A 181 -0.74 22.86 -16.54
N SER A 182 -1.60 22.60 -17.52
CA SER A 182 -2.69 21.60 -17.39
C SER A 182 -2.16 20.16 -17.27
N SER A 183 -1.07 19.84 -17.96
CA SER A 183 -0.36 18.57 -17.83
C SER A 183 0.27 18.42 -16.44
N ASN A 184 0.92 19.47 -15.93
CA ASN A 184 1.54 19.47 -14.60
C ASN A 184 0.51 19.25 -13.48
N ALA A 185 -0.65 19.90 -13.58
CA ALA A 185 -1.75 19.69 -12.65
C ALA A 185 -2.24 18.23 -12.66
N LYS A 186 -2.40 17.62 -13.84
CA LYS A 186 -2.78 16.20 -14.00
C LYS A 186 -1.76 15.27 -13.31
N PHE A 187 -0.48 15.50 -13.55
CA PHE A 187 0.59 14.68 -12.97
C PHE A 187 0.69 14.85 -11.45
N CYS A 188 0.60 16.08 -10.94
CA CYS A 188 0.62 16.35 -9.51
C CYS A 188 -0.54 15.67 -8.77
N MET A 189 -1.76 15.75 -9.32
CA MET A 189 -2.94 15.09 -8.75
C MET A 189 -2.79 13.57 -8.70
N ARG A 190 -2.12 12.99 -9.71
CA ARG A 190 -1.90 11.54 -9.79
C ARG A 190 -0.78 11.07 -8.86
N ILE A 191 0.37 11.75 -8.84
CA ILE A 191 1.47 11.43 -7.93
C ILE A 191 1.01 11.55 -6.48
N SER A 192 0.28 12.62 -6.14
CA SER A 192 -0.28 12.80 -4.80
C SER A 192 -1.24 11.66 -4.44
N MET A 193 -2.12 11.23 -5.35
CA MET A 193 -2.98 10.06 -5.15
C MET A 193 -2.16 8.78 -4.89
N PHE A 194 -1.15 8.51 -5.72
CA PHE A 194 -0.33 7.30 -5.62
C PHE A 194 0.58 7.26 -4.39
N VAL A 195 0.97 8.40 -3.85
CA VAL A 195 1.75 8.47 -2.61
C VAL A 195 0.82 8.41 -1.40
N THR A 196 -0.24 9.22 -1.36
CA THR A 196 -1.09 9.36 -0.16
C THR A 196 -1.94 8.13 0.13
N LEU A 197 -2.58 7.52 -0.87
CA LEU A 197 -3.52 6.42 -0.62
C LEU A 197 -2.84 5.16 -0.06
N PRO A 198 -1.69 4.68 -0.60
CA PRO A 198 -0.95 3.58 0.00
C PRO A 198 -0.41 3.92 1.38
N LEU A 199 0.07 5.15 1.60
CA LEU A 199 0.55 5.59 2.91
C LEU A 199 -0.56 5.56 3.97
N ILE A 200 -1.78 5.98 3.62
CA ILE A 200 -2.94 5.91 4.52
C ILE A 200 -3.38 4.46 4.73
N ALA A 201 -3.43 3.66 3.66
CA ALA A 201 -3.83 2.25 3.74
C ALA A 201 -2.92 1.45 4.67
N LEU A 202 -1.59 1.62 4.52
CA LEU A 202 -0.58 1.02 5.39
C LEU A 202 -0.51 1.71 6.75
N GLY A 203 -0.88 2.98 6.80
CA GLY A 203 -0.96 3.89 7.96
C GLY A 203 0.36 4.23 8.65
N ASN A 204 1.47 3.70 8.14
CA ASN A 204 2.81 4.26 8.28
C ASN A 204 3.71 3.65 7.19
N VAL A 205 4.85 4.27 6.92
CA VAL A 205 5.81 3.82 5.90
C VAL A 205 6.54 2.54 6.34
N HIS A 206 6.61 2.31 7.65
CA HIS A 206 7.11 1.07 8.23
C HIS A 206 5.94 0.12 8.54
N ASN A 207 5.91 -1.03 7.85
CA ASN A 207 4.84 -2.01 7.97
C ASN A 207 4.90 -2.81 9.29
N THR A 208 5.98 -2.68 10.09
CA THR A 208 6.15 -3.39 11.38
C THR A 208 5.39 -2.76 12.53
N ASN A 209 4.91 -1.52 12.38
CA ASN A 209 4.28 -0.77 13.49
C ASN A 209 3.12 -1.49 14.17
N LEU A 210 2.38 -2.32 13.44
CA LEU A 210 1.24 -3.04 13.97
C LEU A 210 1.69 -4.20 14.87
N TRP A 211 2.83 -4.80 14.54
CA TRP A 211 3.52 -5.81 15.34
C TRP A 211 4.19 -5.20 16.56
N GLU A 212 4.88 -4.07 16.41
CA GLU A 212 5.50 -3.32 17.52
C GLU A 212 4.44 -2.89 18.55
N LYS A 213 3.33 -2.30 18.10
CA LYS A 213 2.20 -1.96 18.98
C LYS A 213 1.61 -3.18 19.68
N PHE A 214 1.60 -4.34 19.02
CA PHE A 214 1.15 -5.58 19.66
C PHE A 214 2.14 -6.04 20.73
N GLN A 215 3.45 -6.03 20.45
CA GLN A 215 4.50 -6.34 21.43
C GLN A 215 4.41 -5.40 22.65
N GLU A 216 4.29 -4.09 22.44
CA GLU A 216 4.10 -3.10 23.51
C GLU A 216 2.89 -3.42 24.39
N ARG A 217 1.74 -3.74 23.78
CA ARG A 217 0.53 -4.12 24.53
C ARG A 217 0.72 -5.40 25.32
N VAL A 218 1.41 -6.40 24.77
CA VAL A 218 1.74 -7.64 25.51
C VAL A 218 2.63 -7.32 26.71
N HIS A 219 3.63 -6.44 26.54
CA HIS A 219 4.48 -5.97 27.63
C HIS A 219 3.71 -5.22 28.72
N CYS A 220 2.78 -4.34 28.36
CA CYS A 220 1.91 -3.65 29.32
C CYS A 220 1.01 -4.61 30.10
N VAL A 221 0.45 -5.64 29.44
CA VAL A 221 -0.39 -6.63 30.12
C VAL A 221 0.43 -7.48 31.09
N LYS A 222 1.66 -7.87 30.73
CA LYS A 222 2.60 -8.52 31.64
C LYS A 222 2.83 -7.67 32.89
N GLY A 223 3.15 -6.38 32.72
CA GLY A 223 3.49 -5.48 33.83
C GLY A 223 2.33 -5.21 34.80
N ASN A 224 1.09 -5.19 34.32
CA ASN A 224 -0.07 -4.86 35.15
C ASN A 224 -0.75 -6.05 35.85
N ASN A 225 -0.64 -7.28 35.32
CA ASN A 225 -1.45 -8.42 35.79
C ASN A 225 -0.73 -9.78 35.79
N GLY A 226 0.58 -9.85 35.54
CA GLY A 226 1.31 -11.10 35.39
C GLY A 226 1.39 -11.95 36.66
N ARG A 227 0.35 -12.74 36.97
CA ARG A 227 0.40 -13.75 38.05
C ARG A 227 1.33 -14.92 37.72
N ASN A 228 1.62 -15.14 36.44
CA ASN A 228 2.45 -16.24 35.95
C ASN A 228 3.58 -15.69 35.07
N ASP A 229 4.68 -15.29 35.72
CA ASP A 229 5.83 -14.67 35.04
C ASP A 229 6.45 -15.57 33.96
N TYR A 230 6.49 -16.88 34.20
CA TYR A 230 7.04 -17.85 33.25
C TYR A 230 6.24 -17.91 31.93
N PHE A 231 4.90 -17.80 32.02
CA PHE A 231 4.02 -17.79 30.84
C PHE A 231 4.29 -16.55 29.97
N TRP A 232 4.30 -15.37 30.59
CA TRP A 232 4.51 -14.10 29.88
C TRP A 232 5.94 -13.96 29.36
N GLU A 233 6.94 -14.47 30.09
CA GLU A 233 8.32 -14.51 29.63
C GLU A 233 8.49 -15.45 28.42
N SER A 234 7.86 -16.62 28.42
CA SER A 234 7.88 -17.53 27.27
C SER A 234 7.28 -16.89 26.01
N ILE A 235 6.15 -16.19 26.15
CA ILE A 235 5.52 -15.46 25.05
C ILE A 235 6.42 -14.32 24.57
N THR A 236 6.97 -13.53 25.48
CA THR A 236 7.85 -12.40 25.15
C THR A 236 9.12 -12.89 24.43
N LYS A 237 9.70 -14.00 24.88
CA LYS A 237 10.86 -14.63 24.23
C LYS A 237 10.53 -15.14 22.84
N TYR A 238 9.32 -15.68 22.65
CA TYR A 238 8.84 -16.04 21.32
C TYR A 238 8.65 -14.80 20.43
N LEU A 239 8.03 -13.74 20.92
CA LEU A 239 7.83 -12.48 20.19
C LEU A 239 9.16 -11.84 19.76
N LYS A 240 10.16 -11.83 20.64
CA LYS A 240 11.52 -11.37 20.32
C LYS A 240 12.25 -12.26 19.31
N ARG A 241 11.98 -13.57 19.30
CA ARG A 241 12.57 -14.49 18.30
C ARG A 241 11.94 -14.29 16.93
N VAL A 242 10.64 -13.98 16.91
CA VAL A 242 9.86 -13.70 15.70
C VAL A 242 10.14 -12.29 15.17
N ASP A 243 10.81 -11.44 15.96
CA ASP A 243 11.00 -10.04 15.68
C ASP A 243 11.52 -9.82 14.25
N GLN A 244 10.68 -9.12 13.48
CA GLN A 244 10.74 -9.14 12.03
C GLN A 244 11.77 -8.11 11.57
N LYS A 245 12.92 -8.55 11.06
CA LYS A 245 13.75 -7.75 10.16
C LYS A 245 12.95 -7.49 8.87
N SER A 246 12.07 -6.50 8.87
CA SER A 246 11.49 -6.00 7.63
C SER A 246 12.56 -5.19 6.91
N SER A 247 12.78 -5.46 5.63
CA SER A 247 13.69 -4.70 4.78
C SER A 247 13.12 -3.29 4.61
N GLY A 248 13.59 -2.35 5.43
CA GLY A 248 13.21 -0.94 5.42
C GLY A 248 13.70 -0.20 4.17
N VAL A 249 13.26 -0.61 2.99
CA VAL A 249 13.69 -0.05 1.69
C VAL A 249 12.74 1.05 1.19
N SER A 250 11.61 1.30 1.85
CA SER A 250 10.53 2.12 1.25
C SER A 250 10.70 3.64 1.42
N LEU A 251 11.06 4.12 2.62
CA LEU A 251 11.01 5.55 2.94
C LEU A 251 12.16 6.35 2.29
N THR A 252 13.38 5.84 2.39
CA THR A 252 14.57 6.51 1.85
C THR A 252 14.50 6.57 0.33
N VAL A 253 14.05 5.49 -0.32
CA VAL A 253 13.89 5.47 -1.78
C VAL A 253 12.79 6.44 -2.21
N MET A 254 11.63 6.46 -1.54
CA MET A 254 10.57 7.44 -1.82
C MET A 254 11.03 8.89 -1.63
N LEU A 255 11.77 9.19 -0.56
CA LEU A 255 12.33 10.52 -0.31
C LEU A 255 13.42 10.90 -1.31
N SER A 256 14.25 9.95 -1.75
CA SER A 256 15.23 10.19 -2.81
C SER A 256 14.53 10.55 -4.11
N ILE A 257 13.43 9.87 -4.45
CA ILE A 257 12.64 10.14 -5.67
C ILE A 257 11.99 11.51 -5.60
N LEU A 258 11.37 11.85 -4.45
CA LEU A 258 10.78 13.17 -4.22
C LEU A 258 11.84 14.27 -4.25
N GLY A 259 13.01 14.00 -3.67
CA GLY A 259 14.18 14.89 -3.66
C GLY A 259 14.74 15.13 -5.06
N PHE A 260 14.86 14.09 -5.89
CA PHE A 260 15.26 14.23 -7.30
C PHE A 260 14.26 15.08 -8.10
N TYR A 261 12.96 14.86 -7.89
CA TYR A 261 11.92 15.67 -8.54
C TYR A 261 12.00 17.13 -8.11
N MET A 262 12.08 17.40 -6.82
CA MET A 262 12.15 18.76 -6.28
C MET A 262 13.44 19.48 -6.71
N ALA A 263 14.59 18.79 -6.70
CA ALA A 263 15.87 19.36 -7.11
C ALA A 263 15.90 19.74 -8.59
N LEU A 264 15.28 18.95 -9.47
CA LEU A 264 15.22 19.25 -10.90
C LEU A 264 14.23 20.37 -11.22
N VAL A 265 13.08 20.42 -10.54
CA VAL A 265 12.10 21.49 -10.72
C VAL A 265 12.62 22.83 -10.19
N LEU A 266 13.29 22.83 -9.03
CA LEU A 266 13.83 24.05 -8.43
C LEU A 266 15.12 24.51 -9.11
N GLY A 267 15.98 23.58 -9.55
CA GLY A 267 17.21 23.92 -10.26
C GLY A 267 16.98 24.65 -11.59
N ASN A 268 15.76 24.54 -12.16
CA ASN A 268 15.39 25.26 -13.38
C ASN A 268 14.95 26.71 -13.14
N GLN A 269 14.61 27.11 -11.91
CA GLN A 269 14.21 28.50 -11.61
C GLN A 269 15.42 29.46 -11.52
N ASP A 270 16.61 28.93 -11.24
CA ASP A 270 17.82 29.75 -11.09
C ASP A 270 18.59 29.96 -12.41
N VAL A 271 18.26 29.22 -13.48
CA VAL A 271 18.95 29.33 -14.79
C VAL A 271 18.34 30.41 -15.70
N GLU A 272 17.11 30.88 -15.43
CA GLU A 272 16.51 32.02 -16.15
C GLU A 272 16.89 33.39 -15.56
N LEU A 273 17.69 33.45 -14.49
CA LEU A 273 18.11 34.68 -13.80
C LEU A 273 19.61 35.02 -13.98
N LEU A 274 20.31 34.35 -14.91
CA LEU A 274 21.69 34.62 -15.32
C LEU A 274 21.75 34.84 -16.84
#